data_AF-A0A2L0B056-F1
#
_entry.id   AF-A0A2L0B056-F1
#
_cell.length_a   1.000
_cell.length_b   1.000
_cell.length_c   1.000
_cell.angle_alpha   90.00
_cell.angle_beta   90.00
_cell.angle_gamma   90.00
#
_symmetry.space_group_name_H-M   'P 1'
#
loop_
_entity.id
_entity.type
_entity.pdbx_description
1 polymer ?
#
loop_
_entity_poly.entity_id
_entity_poly.type
_entity_poly.pdbx_seq_one_letter_code
_entity_poly.pdbx_strand_id
1 'polypeptide(L)'
;PISHYYLIVVPEDPATIHRNPDQFLTEDLINNNNKAAENYNLPYIATKFSQRNIPYIYHLGTGKEHDGFTNRRLQHEKKYRIFIRAVVDTPQKHLYTSSPFSEFLSLNMREVPPGAPPLRPNPNNSQEHDVKVSLQKKEAGVLWIIGPIIAALSLSIILVILFIYKKRRQPCKTPDHTAVTRPLIAADLNSSIAPSDPVEMRRINFQTPGMISHPPISVMELANHIERLKTNDNMKFSQEYESIEPGQQFTWDHSNLDVNKPKNRYANVIAYDHSRVILPPDEGDGSDYINANY
;
A
#
# COMPACT_ATOMS: atom_id res chain seq x y z
N PRO A 1 -6.61 -9.00 18.90
CA PRO A 1 -7.64 -7.98 19.25
C PRO A 1 -6.94 -6.73 19.79
N ILE A 2 -7.51 -5.52 19.62
CA ILE A 2 -6.91 -4.29 20.17
C ILE A 2 -6.94 -4.38 21.70
N SER A 3 -5.79 -4.18 22.36
CA SER A 3 -5.72 -4.18 23.83
C SER A 3 -5.95 -2.79 24.41
N HIS A 4 -5.28 -1.79 23.86
CA HIS A 4 -5.33 -0.41 24.36
C HIS A 4 -4.94 0.60 23.29
N TYR A 5 -5.18 1.87 23.61
CA TYR A 5 -4.81 3.01 22.81
C TYR A 5 -3.85 3.91 23.58
N TYR A 6 -2.86 4.46 22.88
CA TYR A 6 -2.01 5.53 23.40
C TYR A 6 -2.41 6.85 22.76
N LEU A 7 -2.42 7.92 23.56
CA LEU A 7 -2.47 9.29 23.07
C LEU A 7 -1.05 9.87 23.12
N ILE A 8 -0.48 10.15 21.94
CA ILE A 8 0.89 10.64 21.81
C ILE A 8 0.83 12.14 21.52
N VAL A 9 1.69 12.89 22.21
CA VAL A 9 1.89 14.33 22.00
C VAL A 9 3.28 14.55 21.45
N VAL A 10 3.36 15.24 20.31
CA VAL A 10 4.61 15.54 19.61
C VAL A 10 4.78 17.06 19.56
N PRO A 11 5.75 17.63 20.30
CA PRO A 11 6.12 19.03 20.17
C PRO A 11 6.66 19.35 18.77
N GLU A 12 6.48 20.58 18.32
CA GLU A 12 7.11 21.08 17.10
C GLU A 12 8.63 21.15 17.29
N ASP A 13 9.36 20.35 16.51
CA ASP A 13 10.81 20.29 16.50
C ASP A 13 11.29 20.04 15.05
N PRO A 14 12.30 20.77 14.54
CA PRO A 14 12.87 20.55 13.21
C PRO A 14 13.28 19.10 12.93
N ALA A 15 13.72 18.35 13.95
CA ALA A 15 14.12 16.95 13.81
C ALA A 15 12.93 16.00 13.64
N THR A 16 11.73 16.39 14.08
CA THR A 16 10.54 15.54 14.06
C THR A 16 9.50 15.97 13.04
N ILE A 17 9.53 17.21 12.54
CA ILE A 17 8.47 17.80 11.70
C ILE A 17 8.16 16.98 10.45
N HIS A 18 9.18 16.39 9.81
CA HIS A 18 9.04 15.57 8.60
C HIS A 18 8.68 14.10 8.87
N ARG A 19 8.62 13.69 10.15
CA ARG A 19 8.31 12.31 10.51
C ARG A 19 6.80 12.05 10.48
N ASN A 20 6.46 10.81 10.11
CA ASN A 20 5.08 10.28 10.14
C ASN A 20 4.79 9.59 11.50
N PRO A 21 3.51 9.45 11.90
CA PRO A 21 3.13 8.84 13.18
C PRO A 21 3.72 7.45 13.42
N ASP A 22 3.82 6.62 12.37
CA ASP A 22 4.32 5.25 12.48
C ASP A 22 5.84 5.15 12.68
N GLN A 23 6.58 6.23 12.42
CA GLN A 23 8.03 6.31 12.62
C GLN A 23 8.43 6.59 14.07
N PHE A 24 7.47 6.88 14.96
CA PHE A 24 7.71 7.02 16.39
C PHE A 24 7.58 5.65 17.05
N LEU A 25 8.69 5.01 17.44
CA LEU A 25 8.62 3.68 18.05
C LEU A 25 8.02 3.76 19.46
N THR A 26 7.21 2.76 19.82
CA THR A 26 6.54 2.73 21.13
C THR A 26 7.55 2.65 22.27
N GLU A 27 8.64 1.92 22.10
CA GLU A 27 9.72 1.79 23.07
C GLU A 27 10.41 3.15 23.33
N ASP A 28 10.70 3.90 22.28
CA ASP A 28 11.27 5.25 22.38
C ASP A 28 10.33 6.20 23.12
N LEU A 29 9.03 6.12 22.83
CA LEU A 29 8.02 6.96 23.47
C LEU A 29 7.85 6.65 24.97
N ILE A 30 7.95 5.37 25.36
CA ILE A 30 7.93 4.95 26.76
C ILE A 30 9.21 5.43 27.47
N ASN A 31 10.38 5.26 26.85
CA ASN A 31 11.65 5.73 27.38
C ASN A 31 11.70 7.27 27.52
N ASN A 32 11.13 7.97 26.54
CA ASN A 32 10.97 9.42 26.58
C ASN A 32 10.05 9.85 27.71
N ASN A 33 9.10 9.03 28.15
CA ASN A 33 8.20 9.43 29.23
C ASN A 33 8.97 9.72 30.54
N ASN A 34 10.07 8.99 30.78
CA ASN A 34 10.97 9.23 31.91
C ASN A 34 11.88 10.46 31.68
N LYS A 35 12.40 10.65 30.46
CA LYS A 35 13.38 11.71 30.13
C LYS A 35 12.76 13.06 29.79
N ALA A 36 11.50 13.07 29.36
CA ALA A 36 10.88 14.26 28.80
C ALA A 36 10.20 15.13 29.87
N ALA A 37 10.34 14.78 31.16
CA ALA A 37 10.22 15.73 32.27
C ALA A 37 11.36 16.77 32.25
N GLU A 38 12.53 16.39 31.75
CA GLU A 38 13.70 17.27 31.62
C GLU A 38 13.76 17.95 30.23
N ASN A 39 13.26 17.26 29.20
CA ASN A 39 13.29 17.74 27.81
C ASN A 39 11.90 17.91 27.20
N TYR A 40 11.39 19.14 27.19
CA TYR A 40 10.07 19.51 26.66
C TYR A 40 9.89 19.37 25.14
N ASN A 41 10.96 19.07 24.39
CA ASN A 41 10.92 18.87 22.94
C ASN A 41 10.68 17.41 22.53
N LEU A 42 10.78 16.49 23.49
CA LEU A 42 10.66 15.08 23.18
C LEU A 42 9.20 14.64 23.04
N PRO A 43 8.87 13.84 22.02
CA PRO A 43 7.59 13.16 21.90
C PRO A 43 7.34 12.25 23.10
N TYR A 44 6.11 12.24 23.62
CA TYR A 44 5.75 11.45 24.80
C TYR A 44 4.31 10.94 24.75
N ILE A 45 4.02 9.90 25.54
CA ILE A 45 2.67 9.37 25.72
C ILE A 45 2.00 10.16 26.84
N ALA A 46 0.91 10.86 26.51
CA ALA A 46 0.17 11.66 27.48
C ALA A 46 -0.78 10.83 28.34
N THR A 47 -1.30 9.73 27.80
CA THR A 47 -2.15 8.77 28.54
C THR A 47 -2.34 7.47 27.75
N LYS A 48 -2.79 6.43 28.46
CA LYS A 48 -3.21 5.13 27.95
C LYS A 48 -4.70 4.95 28.19
N PHE A 49 -5.42 4.47 27.18
CA PHE A 49 -6.85 4.16 27.26
C PHE A 49 -7.08 2.67 27.02
N SER A 50 -7.92 2.04 27.84
CA SER A 50 -8.44 0.69 27.55
C SER A 50 -9.35 0.72 26.32
N GLN A 51 -9.40 -0.39 25.56
CA GLN A 51 -10.17 -0.50 24.32
C GLN A 51 -11.62 0.00 24.44
N ARG A 52 -12.27 -0.24 25.57
CA ARG A 52 -13.69 0.10 25.80
C ARG A 52 -13.91 1.49 26.42
N ASN A 53 -12.83 2.14 26.90
CA ASN A 53 -12.92 3.32 27.76
C ASN A 53 -12.15 4.52 27.18
N ILE A 54 -12.21 4.74 25.87
CA ILE A 54 -11.72 5.98 25.27
C ILE A 54 -12.77 7.09 25.50
N PRO A 55 -12.43 8.17 26.22
CA PRO A 55 -13.39 9.24 26.47
C PRO A 55 -13.72 9.99 25.18
N TYR A 56 -14.90 10.61 25.15
CA TYR A 56 -15.30 11.46 24.03
C TYR A 56 -14.43 12.74 23.94
N ILE A 57 -14.10 13.34 25.08
CA ILE A 57 -13.20 14.50 25.20
C ILE A 57 -12.07 14.16 26.16
N TYR A 58 -10.85 14.57 25.80
CA TYR A 58 -9.70 14.50 26.67
C TYR A 58 -9.00 15.86 26.72
N HIS A 59 -8.79 16.38 27.93
CA HIS A 59 -8.07 17.63 28.13
C HIS A 59 -6.56 17.38 28.15
N LEU A 60 -5.83 17.90 27.17
CA LEU A 60 -4.37 17.89 27.14
C LEU A 60 -3.81 18.99 28.03
N GLY A 61 -2.61 18.80 28.59
CA GLY A 61 -1.93 19.83 29.37
C GLY A 61 -2.24 19.87 30.86
N THR A 62 -2.94 18.88 31.43
CA THR A 62 -3.47 18.99 32.81
C THR A 62 -2.42 18.83 33.92
N GLY A 63 -1.25 18.26 33.61
CA GLY A 63 -0.19 17.92 34.56
C GLY A 63 -0.48 16.69 35.42
N LYS A 64 -1.56 15.94 35.15
CA LYS A 64 -1.96 14.76 35.92
C LYS A 64 -1.35 13.48 35.35
N GLU A 65 -1.08 12.53 36.23
CA GLU A 65 -0.63 11.18 35.87
C GLU A 65 -1.82 10.21 35.82
N HIS A 66 -1.83 9.34 34.82
CA HIS A 66 -2.84 8.29 34.63
C HIS A 66 -2.19 7.06 33.98
N ASP A 67 -2.40 5.87 34.57
CA ASP A 67 -1.85 4.59 34.09
C ASP A 67 -0.32 4.62 33.81
N GLY A 68 0.45 5.34 34.65
CA GLY A 68 1.90 5.47 34.52
C GLY A 68 2.38 6.47 33.44
N PHE A 69 1.45 7.25 32.88
CA PHE A 69 1.74 8.28 31.89
C PHE A 69 1.31 9.66 32.38
N THR A 70 2.14 10.68 32.16
CA THR A 70 1.89 12.03 32.66
C THR A 70 1.48 12.95 31.51
N ASN A 71 0.27 13.52 31.63
CA ASN A 71 -0.24 14.51 30.70
C ASN A 71 0.41 15.86 30.97
N ARG A 72 1.61 16.10 30.43
CA ARG A 72 2.41 17.27 30.79
C ARG A 72 1.78 18.58 30.37
N ARG A 73 2.02 19.62 31.16
CA ARG A 73 1.58 20.99 30.83
C ARG A 73 2.20 21.44 29.51
N LEU A 74 1.37 22.02 28.65
CA LEU A 74 1.80 22.60 27.38
C LEU A 74 2.46 23.96 27.61
N GLN A 75 3.38 24.36 26.72
CA GLN A 75 4.07 25.65 26.76
C GLN A 75 3.41 26.67 25.82
N HIS A 76 3.34 27.93 26.23
CA HIS A 76 2.61 28.99 25.50
C HIS A 76 3.20 29.30 24.11
N GLU A 77 4.51 29.20 23.96
CA GLU A 77 5.22 29.51 22.70
C GLU A 77 5.47 28.29 21.81
N LYS A 78 4.94 27.12 22.18
CA LYS A 78 5.13 25.89 21.41
C LYS A 78 3.84 25.41 20.78
N LYS A 79 4.00 24.85 19.59
CA LYS A 79 2.96 24.08 18.92
C LYS A 79 3.20 22.60 19.14
N TYR A 80 2.11 21.85 19.17
CA TYR A 80 2.09 20.41 19.38
C TYR A 80 1.18 19.78 18.34
N ARG A 81 1.44 18.55 17.95
CA ARG A 81 0.52 17.73 17.17
C ARG A 81 0.28 16.44 17.93
N ILE A 82 -0.89 15.86 17.76
CA ILE A 82 -1.24 14.62 18.45
C ILE A 82 -1.62 13.53 17.45
N PHE A 83 -1.45 12.30 17.88
CA PHE A 83 -2.01 11.14 17.19
C PHE A 83 -2.36 10.06 18.21
N ILE A 84 -3.29 9.19 17.83
CA ILE A 84 -3.71 8.06 18.63
C ILE A 84 -3.12 6.79 18.01
N ARG A 85 -2.55 5.92 18.84
CA ARG A 85 -2.04 4.62 18.41
C ARG A 85 -2.85 3.49 19.03
N ALA A 86 -3.38 2.59 18.21
CA ALA A 86 -4.00 1.35 18.66
C ALA A 86 -2.96 0.24 18.72
N VAL A 87 -2.88 -0.46 19.85
CA VAL A 87 -1.94 -1.58 20.06
C VAL A 87 -2.73 -2.88 20.14
N VAL A 88 -2.23 -3.91 19.45
CA VAL A 88 -2.87 -5.23 19.41
C VAL A 88 -2.22 -6.15 20.45
N ASP A 89 -3.04 -6.95 21.13
CA ASP A 89 -2.57 -8.03 22.00
C ASP A 89 -2.14 -9.23 21.14
N THR A 90 -0.84 -9.31 20.83
CA THR A 90 -0.26 -10.47 20.14
C THR A 90 1.03 -10.92 20.84
N PRO A 91 1.14 -12.21 21.21
CA PRO A 91 2.20 -12.71 22.11
C PRO A 91 3.62 -12.69 21.52
N GLN A 92 3.79 -12.39 20.22
CA GLN A 92 5.09 -12.46 19.53
C GLN A 92 5.43 -11.21 18.72
N LYS A 93 4.57 -10.18 18.68
CA LYS A 93 4.83 -8.98 17.87
C LYS A 93 4.08 -7.77 18.44
N HIS A 94 4.78 -6.65 18.64
CA HIS A 94 4.17 -5.37 18.99
C HIS A 94 3.51 -4.73 17.76
N LEU A 95 2.37 -5.28 17.34
CA LEU A 95 1.60 -4.73 16.23
C LEU A 95 0.83 -3.50 16.70
N TYR A 96 0.96 -2.42 15.94
CA TYR A 96 0.24 -1.19 16.17
C TYR A 96 -0.19 -0.55 14.85
N THR A 97 -1.22 0.29 14.94
CA THR A 97 -1.61 1.21 13.86
C THR A 97 -1.84 2.60 14.46
N SER A 98 -1.42 3.64 13.75
CA SER A 98 -1.51 5.03 14.23
C SER A 98 -2.49 5.82 13.38
N SER A 99 -3.23 6.73 14.02
CA SER A 99 -4.01 7.74 13.29
C SER A 99 -3.07 8.74 12.59
N PRO A 100 -3.57 9.47 11.57
CA PRO A 100 -2.91 10.67 11.10
C PRO A 100 -2.67 11.68 12.24
N PHE A 101 -1.73 12.60 12.02
CA PHE A 101 -1.53 13.74 12.92
C PHE A 101 -2.74 14.67 12.88
N SER A 102 -3.06 15.24 14.04
CA SER A 102 -3.92 16.42 14.12
C SER A 102 -3.30 17.62 13.43
N GLU A 103 -4.11 18.65 13.20
CA GLU A 103 -3.57 20.00 13.02
C GLU A 103 -2.71 20.39 14.23
N PHE A 104 -1.81 21.36 14.03
CA PHE A 104 -1.04 21.90 15.15
C PHE A 104 -1.99 22.46 16.20
N LEU A 105 -1.60 22.35 17.46
CA LEU A 105 -2.29 22.81 18.65
C LEU A 105 -1.33 23.71 19.42
N SER A 106 -1.81 24.85 19.90
CA SER A 106 -1.04 25.71 20.81
C SER A 106 -1.98 26.36 21.82
N LEU A 107 -1.44 26.83 22.94
CA LEU A 107 -2.23 27.54 23.95
C LEU A 107 -2.77 28.88 23.44
N ASN A 108 -2.21 29.42 22.36
CA ASN A 108 -2.65 30.67 21.73
C ASN A 108 -3.73 30.45 20.66
N MET A 109 -4.25 29.23 20.52
CA MET A 109 -5.33 28.96 19.56
C MET A 109 -6.65 29.57 20.00
N ARG A 110 -7.47 29.92 19.01
CA ARG A 110 -8.83 30.39 19.26
C ARG A 110 -9.60 29.29 19.98
N GLU A 111 -10.32 29.67 21.03
CA GLU A 111 -11.22 28.75 21.71
C GLU A 111 -12.23 28.15 20.72
N VAL A 112 -12.66 26.92 21.02
CA VAL A 112 -13.66 26.23 20.21
C VAL A 112 -14.90 27.13 20.10
N PRO A 113 -15.43 27.38 18.88
CA PRO A 113 -16.63 28.17 18.72
C PRO A 113 -17.75 27.65 19.64
N PRO A 114 -18.52 28.54 20.29
CA PRO A 114 -19.62 28.11 21.13
C PRO A 114 -20.62 27.28 20.30
N GLY A 115 -20.85 26.02 20.71
CA GLY A 115 -21.65 25.06 19.98
C GLY A 115 -21.66 23.69 20.67
N ALA A 116 -22.52 22.79 20.20
CA ALA A 116 -22.50 21.41 20.66
C ALA A 116 -21.18 20.74 20.24
N PRO A 117 -20.57 19.90 21.09
CA PRO A 117 -19.43 19.10 20.69
C PRO A 117 -19.79 18.23 19.48
N PRO A 118 -18.82 17.89 18.61
CA PRO A 118 -19.09 17.06 17.44
C PRO A 118 -19.76 15.73 17.86
N LEU A 119 -20.54 15.09 17.00
CA LEU A 119 -21.04 13.75 17.34
C LEU A 119 -19.97 12.71 17.03
N ARG A 120 -19.91 11.63 17.83
CA ARG A 120 -19.03 10.50 17.50
C ARG A 120 -19.42 9.98 16.11
N PRO A 121 -18.47 9.82 15.18
CA PRO A 121 -18.78 9.23 13.88
C PRO A 121 -19.46 7.89 14.08
N ASN A 122 -20.61 7.69 13.43
CA ASN A 122 -21.31 6.42 13.51
C ASN A 122 -20.56 5.42 12.62
N PRO A 123 -19.98 4.33 13.17
CA PRO A 123 -19.21 3.37 12.37
C PRO A 123 -20.03 2.68 11.28
N ASN A 124 -21.37 2.68 11.39
CA ASN A 124 -22.27 2.10 10.41
C ASN A 124 -22.78 3.11 9.36
N ASN A 125 -22.42 4.38 9.47
CA ASN A 125 -22.85 5.41 8.55
C ASN A 125 -21.65 5.84 7.70
N SER A 126 -21.54 5.26 6.50
CA SER A 126 -20.52 5.54 5.49
C SER A 126 -20.71 6.91 4.82
N GLN A 127 -21.19 7.92 5.55
CA GLN A 127 -21.12 9.28 5.04
C GLN A 127 -19.67 9.72 5.13
N GLU A 128 -19.05 9.79 3.96
CA GLU A 128 -17.80 10.46 3.65
C GLU A 128 -17.80 11.89 4.22
N HIS A 129 -17.55 12.02 5.51
CA HIS A 129 -16.87 13.21 6.00
C HIS A 129 -15.40 13.01 5.67
N ASP A 130 -15.08 13.14 4.38
CA ASP A 130 -13.76 13.57 3.98
C ASP A 130 -13.45 14.82 4.80
N VAL A 131 -12.53 14.68 5.74
CA VAL A 131 -11.82 15.83 6.29
C VAL A 131 -11.11 16.42 5.10
N LYS A 132 -11.79 17.32 4.38
CA LYS A 132 -11.21 18.14 3.33
C LYS A 132 -10.19 19.04 4.02
N VAL A 133 -8.99 18.52 4.19
CA VAL A 133 -7.80 19.34 4.38
C VAL A 133 -7.82 20.29 3.21
N SER A 134 -8.09 21.56 3.49
CA SER A 134 -8.02 22.64 2.52
C SER A 134 -6.64 22.59 1.86
N LEU A 135 -6.57 21.95 0.69
CA LEU A 135 -5.44 22.03 -0.24
C LEU A 135 -5.50 23.39 -0.94
N GLN A 136 -5.66 24.47 -0.18
CA GLN A 136 -5.39 25.79 -0.70
C GLN A 136 -3.87 25.91 -0.85
N LYS A 137 -3.47 26.19 -2.10
CA LYS A 137 -2.12 26.53 -2.58
C LYS A 137 -1.29 25.38 -3.17
N LYS A 138 -1.84 24.70 -4.19
CA LYS A 138 -0.99 24.00 -5.20
C LYS A 138 -1.45 24.12 -6.66
N GLU A 139 -2.32 25.06 -7.00
CA GLU A 139 -2.78 25.26 -8.39
C GLU A 139 -1.69 25.83 -9.33
N ALA A 140 -0.62 26.44 -8.79
CA ALA A 140 0.46 26.98 -9.63
C ALA A 140 1.53 25.95 -10.05
N GLY A 141 1.65 24.81 -9.36
CA GLY A 141 2.69 23.81 -9.64
C GLY A 141 2.28 22.75 -10.67
N VAL A 142 0.99 22.45 -10.77
CA VAL A 142 0.47 21.39 -11.64
C VAL A 142 0.56 21.78 -13.12
N LEU A 143 0.33 23.05 -13.46
CA LEU A 143 0.43 23.54 -14.85
C LEU A 143 1.86 23.47 -15.42
N TRP A 144 2.88 23.74 -14.60
CA TRP A 144 4.29 23.64 -15.01
C TRP A 144 4.74 22.19 -15.24
N ILE A 145 4.09 21.23 -14.60
CA ILE A 145 4.39 19.80 -14.77
C ILE A 145 3.60 19.22 -15.95
N ILE A 146 2.35 19.64 -16.14
CA ILE A 146 1.49 19.15 -17.21
C ILE A 146 1.91 19.69 -18.58
N GLY A 147 2.37 20.94 -18.67
CA GLY A 147 2.81 21.55 -19.94
C GLY A 147 3.88 20.75 -20.70
N PRO A 148 5.00 20.37 -20.06
CA PRO A 148 6.04 19.53 -20.66
C PRO A 148 5.52 18.16 -21.10
N ILE A 149 4.62 17.54 -20.34
CA ILE A 149 4.05 16.22 -20.65
C ILE A 149 3.18 16.30 -21.92
N ILE A 150 2.33 17.33 -22.03
CA ILE A 150 1.51 17.57 -23.22
C ILE A 150 2.39 17.91 -24.43
N ALA A 151 3.46 18.68 -24.23
CA ALA A 151 4.42 19.00 -25.30
C ALA A 151 5.15 17.73 -25.80
N ALA A 152 5.58 16.85 -24.89
CA ALA A 152 6.22 15.58 -25.24
C ALA A 152 5.26 14.63 -25.99
N LEU A 153 4.00 14.52 -25.53
CA LEU A 153 2.96 13.74 -26.20
C LEU A 153 2.65 14.27 -27.61
N SER A 154 2.51 15.59 -27.76
CA SER A 154 2.24 16.18 -29.08
C SER A 154 3.42 16.02 -30.03
N LEU A 155 4.67 16.17 -29.55
CA LEU A 155 5.88 15.91 -30.34
C LEU A 155 5.96 14.43 -30.78
N SER A 156 5.64 13.49 -29.89
CA SER A 156 5.60 12.05 -30.19
C SER A 156 4.61 11.75 -31.31
N ILE A 157 3.39 12.31 -31.23
CA ILE A 157 2.36 12.16 -32.26
C ILE A 157 2.84 12.73 -33.61
N ILE A 158 3.47 13.90 -33.60
CA ILE A 158 4.03 14.52 -34.82
C ILE A 158 5.11 13.63 -35.44
N LEU A 159 6.01 13.05 -34.63
CA LEU A 159 7.03 12.13 -35.11
C LEU A 159 6.44 10.85 -35.70
N VAL A 160 5.38 10.30 -35.11
CA VAL A 160 4.65 9.15 -35.66
C VAL A 160 4.00 9.52 -37.01
N ILE A 161 3.38 10.68 -37.12
CA ILE A 161 2.79 11.17 -38.38
C ILE A 161 3.87 11.36 -39.45
N LEU A 162 5.00 11.97 -39.11
CA LEU A 162 6.14 12.13 -40.01
C LEU A 162 6.74 10.77 -40.42
N PHE A 163 6.81 9.82 -39.49
CA PHE A 163 7.26 8.46 -39.78
C PHE A 163 6.30 7.75 -40.75
N ILE A 164 4.99 7.85 -40.53
CA ILE A 164 3.97 7.31 -41.45
C ILE A 164 4.05 8.00 -42.81
N TYR A 165 4.25 9.33 -42.84
CA TYR A 165 4.40 10.08 -44.08
C TYR A 165 5.66 9.66 -44.85
N LYS A 166 6.78 9.50 -44.16
CA LYS A 166 8.05 9.01 -44.72
C LYS A 166 7.95 7.56 -45.18
N LYS A 167 7.23 6.71 -44.45
CA LYS A 167 6.95 5.31 -44.82
C LYS A 167 5.99 5.20 -46.01
N ARG A 168 5.01 6.11 -46.14
CA ARG A 168 4.10 6.18 -47.31
C ARG A 168 4.78 6.71 -48.58
N ARG A 169 5.86 7.48 -48.46
CA ARG A 169 6.66 7.96 -49.61
C ARG A 169 7.75 6.99 -50.07
N GLN A 170 7.95 5.86 -49.40
CA GLN A 170 8.74 4.75 -49.93
C GLN A 170 7.79 3.75 -50.61
N PRO A 171 7.89 3.55 -51.95
CA PRO A 171 7.10 2.53 -52.63
C PRO A 171 7.47 1.13 -52.10
N CYS A 172 6.41 0.38 -51.86
CA CYS A 172 6.33 -0.98 -51.33
C CYS A 172 7.49 -1.90 -51.76
N LYS A 173 8.15 -2.53 -50.78
CA LYS A 173 8.52 -3.94 -50.91
C LYS A 173 7.47 -4.77 -50.18
N THR A 174 6.95 -5.73 -50.94
CA THR A 174 5.96 -6.77 -50.63
C THR A 174 6.06 -7.32 -49.21
N PRO A 175 4.93 -7.52 -48.49
CA PRO A 175 4.92 -8.35 -47.29
C PRO A 175 4.97 -9.81 -47.75
N ASP A 176 6.10 -10.47 -47.55
CA ASP A 176 6.14 -11.93 -47.64
C ASP A 176 5.19 -12.49 -46.59
N HIS A 177 4.12 -13.11 -47.07
CA HIS A 177 3.22 -13.98 -46.31
C HIS A 177 3.99 -15.20 -45.79
N THR A 178 4.85 -15.05 -44.79
CA THR A 178 5.48 -16.17 -44.07
C THR A 178 5.79 -15.82 -42.61
N ALA A 179 4.76 -15.43 -41.85
CA ALA A 179 4.83 -15.39 -40.38
C ALA A 179 3.72 -16.23 -39.73
N VAL A 180 3.32 -17.30 -40.40
CA VAL A 180 2.62 -18.42 -39.77
C VAL A 180 3.65 -19.54 -39.65
N THR A 181 3.84 -20.03 -38.43
CA THR A 181 4.65 -21.22 -38.07
C THR A 181 6.15 -21.16 -38.37
N ARG A 182 6.93 -20.61 -37.43
CA ARG A 182 8.27 -21.15 -37.12
C ARG A 182 8.51 -21.09 -35.60
N PRO A 183 8.51 -22.22 -34.88
CA PRO A 183 9.22 -22.32 -33.61
C PRO A 183 10.71 -22.37 -33.95
N LEU A 184 11.44 -21.31 -33.61
CA LEU A 184 12.89 -21.30 -33.61
C LEU A 184 13.33 -21.20 -32.16
N ILE A 185 13.62 -22.35 -31.55
CA ILE A 185 14.76 -22.54 -30.65
C ILE A 185 15.06 -24.04 -30.69
N ALA A 186 16.33 -24.33 -30.94
CA ALA A 186 16.88 -25.67 -30.96
C ALA A 186 16.58 -26.38 -29.64
N ALA A 187 16.03 -27.59 -29.72
CA ALA A 187 16.20 -28.55 -28.65
C ALA A 187 17.72 -28.79 -28.55
N ASP A 188 18.33 -28.34 -27.46
CA ASP A 188 19.66 -28.79 -27.10
C ASP A 188 19.59 -30.32 -26.96
N LEU A 189 20.21 -30.98 -27.93
CA LEU A 189 20.20 -32.42 -28.18
C LEU A 189 20.95 -33.25 -27.11
N ASN A 190 21.15 -32.71 -25.91
CA ASN A 190 21.96 -33.32 -24.85
C ASN A 190 21.22 -33.61 -23.53
N SER A 191 19.89 -33.52 -23.47
CA SER A 191 19.13 -34.10 -22.34
C SER A 191 18.30 -35.29 -22.80
N SER A 192 18.81 -36.50 -22.54
CA SER A 192 18.16 -37.78 -22.84
C SER A 192 17.04 -38.14 -21.87
N ILE A 193 16.35 -37.14 -21.28
CA ILE A 193 15.24 -37.34 -20.36
C ILE A 193 14.04 -36.64 -20.96
N ALA A 194 13.15 -37.40 -21.58
CA ALA A 194 11.85 -36.90 -21.99
C ALA A 194 11.15 -36.30 -20.75
N PRO A 195 10.63 -35.05 -20.80
CA PRO A 195 9.95 -34.44 -19.66
C PRO A 195 8.71 -35.29 -19.35
N SER A 196 8.70 -35.91 -18.18
CA SER A 196 7.59 -36.76 -17.71
C SER A 196 6.51 -35.96 -16.99
N ASP A 197 6.80 -34.70 -16.64
CA ASP A 197 5.89 -33.80 -15.96
C ASP A 197 5.07 -32.97 -16.98
N PRO A 198 3.71 -33.06 -16.96
CA PRO A 198 2.83 -32.22 -17.75
C PRO A 198 3.09 -30.72 -17.60
N VAL A 199 3.57 -30.27 -16.43
CA VAL A 199 3.91 -28.87 -16.14
C VAL A 199 5.18 -28.45 -16.86
N GLU A 200 6.22 -29.29 -16.87
CA GLU A 200 7.44 -29.03 -17.64
C GLU A 200 7.17 -29.04 -19.14
N MET A 201 6.37 -30.01 -19.63
CA MET A 201 5.97 -30.05 -21.03
C MET A 201 5.20 -28.79 -21.45
N ARG A 202 4.30 -28.27 -20.60
CA ARG A 202 3.62 -26.99 -20.88
C ARG A 202 4.62 -25.83 -20.88
N ARG A 203 5.56 -25.79 -19.95
CA ARG A 203 6.58 -24.72 -19.85
C ARG A 203 7.51 -24.66 -21.07
N ILE A 204 7.85 -25.81 -21.67
CA ILE A 204 8.69 -25.88 -22.88
C ILE A 204 7.90 -25.40 -24.12
N ASN A 205 6.62 -25.78 -24.22
CA ASN A 205 5.79 -25.46 -25.39
C ASN A 205 5.18 -24.05 -25.35
N PHE A 206 5.06 -23.45 -24.16
CA PHE A 206 4.46 -22.14 -23.96
C PHE A 206 5.41 -21.21 -23.18
N GLN A 207 6.39 -20.64 -23.87
CA GLN A 207 7.23 -19.59 -23.32
C GLN A 207 6.42 -18.29 -23.17
N THR A 208 6.33 -17.76 -21.96
CA THR A 208 5.75 -16.44 -21.72
C THR A 208 6.78 -15.34 -22.00
N PRO A 209 6.37 -14.12 -22.38
CA PRO A 209 7.30 -13.00 -22.55
C PRO A 209 8.20 -12.76 -21.32
N GLY A 210 7.69 -13.01 -20.11
CA GLY A 210 8.47 -12.93 -18.87
C GLY A 210 9.57 -13.99 -18.75
N MET A 211 9.40 -15.17 -19.35
CA MET A 211 10.46 -16.20 -19.37
C MET A 211 11.63 -15.83 -20.27
N ILE A 212 11.46 -14.88 -21.20
CA ILE A 212 12.53 -14.39 -22.07
C ILE A 212 13.49 -13.48 -21.27
N SER A 213 12.96 -12.67 -20.37
CA SER A 213 13.76 -11.79 -19.49
C SER A 213 14.19 -12.46 -18.19
N HIS A 214 13.46 -13.48 -17.73
CA HIS A 214 13.75 -14.26 -16.51
C HIS A 214 13.86 -15.75 -16.84
N PRO A 215 15.03 -16.22 -17.30
CA PRO A 215 15.23 -17.63 -17.66
C PRO A 215 15.22 -18.53 -16.41
N PRO A 216 14.91 -19.83 -16.56
CA PRO A 216 15.03 -20.81 -15.47
C PRO A 216 16.44 -20.80 -14.86
N ILE A 217 16.51 -20.94 -13.54
CA ILE A 217 17.76 -20.92 -12.78
C ILE A 217 18.14 -22.36 -12.45
N SER A 218 19.38 -22.76 -12.76
CA SER A 218 19.88 -24.09 -12.40
C SER A 218 20.02 -24.22 -10.87
N VAL A 219 19.77 -25.42 -10.33
CA VAL A 219 19.86 -25.65 -8.87
C VAL A 219 21.26 -25.32 -8.33
N MET A 220 22.30 -25.59 -9.12
CA MET A 220 23.68 -25.28 -8.76
C MET A 220 23.97 -23.78 -8.65
N GLU A 221 23.29 -22.96 -9.45
CA GLU A 221 23.48 -21.50 -9.48
C GLU A 221 22.51 -20.74 -8.56
N LEU A 222 21.50 -21.42 -8.00
CA LEU A 222 20.43 -20.80 -7.20
C LEU A 222 20.98 -19.95 -6.05
N ALA A 223 21.99 -20.45 -5.33
CA ALA A 223 22.61 -19.71 -4.21
C ALA A 223 23.24 -18.39 -4.69
N ASN A 224 24.09 -18.45 -5.72
CA ASN A 224 24.74 -17.27 -6.31
C ASN A 224 23.71 -16.29 -6.90
N HIS A 225 22.64 -16.83 -7.49
CA HIS A 225 21.55 -16.03 -8.02
C HIS A 225 20.84 -15.23 -6.90
N ILE A 226 20.52 -15.88 -5.78
CA ILE A 226 19.88 -15.22 -4.62
C ILE A 226 20.81 -14.14 -4.03
N GLU A 227 22.11 -14.40 -3.89
CA GLU A 227 23.06 -13.39 -3.39
C GLU A 227 23.10 -12.14 -4.28
N ARG A 228 23.13 -12.35 -5.59
CA ARG A 228 23.07 -11.26 -6.58
C ARG A 228 21.76 -10.47 -6.47
N LEU A 229 20.63 -11.11 -6.18
CA LEU A 229 19.33 -10.44 -5.99
C LEU A 229 19.27 -9.63 -4.68
N LYS A 230 19.89 -10.13 -3.60
CA LYS A 230 19.95 -9.44 -2.29
C LYS A 230 20.88 -8.23 -2.25
N THR A 231 21.83 -8.16 -3.19
CA THR A 231 22.79 -7.06 -3.27
C THR A 231 22.07 -5.70 -3.37
N ASN A 232 22.65 -4.66 -2.75
CA ASN A 232 22.07 -3.31 -2.69
C ASN A 232 20.66 -3.30 -2.08
N ASP A 233 20.52 -3.89 -0.89
CA ASP A 233 19.27 -3.91 -0.12
C ASP A 233 18.07 -4.48 -0.90
N ASN A 234 18.28 -5.66 -1.50
CA ASN A 234 17.27 -6.36 -2.29
C ASN A 234 16.76 -5.58 -3.52
N MET A 235 17.50 -4.59 -4.03
CA MET A 235 17.06 -3.77 -5.17
C MET A 235 16.67 -4.60 -6.39
N LYS A 236 17.44 -5.63 -6.74
CA LYS A 236 17.13 -6.51 -7.87
C LYS A 236 15.95 -7.44 -7.58
N PHE A 237 15.81 -7.88 -6.33
CA PHE A 237 14.62 -8.60 -5.87
C PHE A 237 13.35 -7.78 -6.08
N SER A 238 13.36 -6.51 -5.67
CA SER A 238 12.23 -5.61 -5.86
C SER A 238 11.94 -5.35 -7.33
N GLN A 239 12.96 -5.08 -8.14
CA GLN A 239 12.79 -4.86 -9.58
C GLN A 239 12.19 -6.07 -10.30
N GLU A 240 12.67 -7.27 -9.98
CA GLU A 240 12.17 -8.52 -10.56
C GLU A 240 10.73 -8.81 -10.10
N TYR A 241 10.43 -8.63 -8.80
CA TYR A 241 9.08 -8.81 -8.28
C TYR A 241 8.06 -7.85 -8.92
N GLU A 242 8.38 -6.57 -9.03
CA GLU A 242 7.49 -5.55 -9.62
C GLU A 242 7.31 -5.73 -11.14
N SER A 243 8.22 -6.47 -11.80
CA SER A 243 8.08 -6.81 -13.24
C SER A 243 7.14 -7.99 -13.52
N ILE A 244 6.59 -8.64 -12.50
CA ILE A 244 5.66 -9.76 -12.66
C ILE A 244 4.32 -9.23 -13.19
N GLU A 245 4.11 -9.35 -14.51
CA GLU A 245 2.86 -9.00 -15.17
C GLU A 245 2.24 -10.25 -15.82
N PRO A 246 0.99 -10.64 -15.46
CA PRO A 246 0.32 -11.78 -16.08
C PRO A 246 -0.06 -11.53 -17.54
N GLY A 247 -0.09 -10.28 -18.00
CA GLY A 247 -0.36 -9.89 -19.40
C GLY A 247 -1.78 -10.18 -19.90
N GLN A 248 -2.65 -10.74 -19.06
CA GLN A 248 -4.01 -11.12 -19.36
C GLN A 248 -4.99 -10.33 -18.48
N GLN A 249 -6.16 -10.01 -19.04
CA GLN A 249 -7.29 -9.44 -18.29
C GLN A 249 -8.13 -10.56 -17.67
N PHE A 250 -8.55 -10.36 -16.43
CA PHE A 250 -9.37 -11.32 -15.69
C PHE A 250 -10.68 -10.68 -15.25
N THR A 251 -11.72 -11.50 -15.07
CA THR A 251 -13.00 -11.12 -14.47
C THR A 251 -13.14 -11.80 -13.11
N TRP A 252 -14.00 -11.23 -12.27
CA TRP A 252 -14.25 -11.70 -10.90
C TRP A 252 -15.70 -11.43 -10.48
N ASP A 253 -16.61 -11.58 -11.43
CA ASP A 253 -18.01 -11.17 -11.29
C ASP A 253 -18.69 -11.95 -10.17
N HIS A 254 -18.41 -13.25 -10.03
CA HIS A 254 -18.99 -14.09 -8.96
C HIS A 254 -18.53 -13.66 -7.57
N SER A 255 -17.28 -13.19 -7.45
CA SER A 255 -16.74 -12.66 -6.20
C SER A 255 -17.39 -11.33 -5.80
N ASN A 256 -17.94 -10.59 -6.77
CA ASN A 256 -18.55 -9.27 -6.58
C ASN A 256 -20.08 -9.30 -6.41
N LEU A 257 -20.73 -10.45 -6.57
CA LEU A 257 -22.16 -10.59 -6.28
C LEU A 257 -22.43 -10.22 -4.81
N ASP A 258 -23.51 -9.48 -4.55
CA ASP A 258 -23.83 -8.99 -3.20
C ASP A 258 -24.00 -10.12 -2.18
N VAL A 259 -24.54 -11.26 -2.61
CA VAL A 259 -24.67 -12.49 -1.80
C VAL A 259 -23.32 -13.16 -1.48
N ASN A 260 -22.29 -12.90 -2.28
CA ASN A 260 -20.97 -13.53 -2.16
C ASN A 260 -19.92 -12.63 -1.49
N LYS A 261 -20.07 -11.30 -1.53
CA LYS A 261 -19.22 -10.35 -0.80
C LYS A 261 -18.93 -10.74 0.65
N PRO A 262 -19.91 -11.14 1.50
CA PRO A 262 -19.63 -11.53 2.89
C PRO A 262 -18.85 -12.86 3.01
N LYS A 263 -18.76 -13.66 1.93
CA LYS A 263 -17.98 -14.91 1.89
C LYS A 263 -16.48 -14.65 1.64
N ASN A 264 -16.12 -13.41 1.32
CA ASN A 264 -14.73 -12.98 1.16
C ASN A 264 -14.17 -12.44 2.47
N ARG A 265 -13.07 -13.03 2.96
CA ARG A 265 -12.38 -12.53 4.16
C ARG A 265 -11.89 -11.09 3.99
N TYR A 266 -11.42 -10.76 2.79
CA TYR A 266 -10.96 -9.43 2.42
C TYR A 266 -11.59 -9.04 1.08
N ALA A 267 -12.13 -7.83 0.97
CA ALA A 267 -12.81 -7.38 -0.25
C ALA A 267 -11.86 -7.24 -1.46
N ASN A 268 -10.57 -7.04 -1.21
CA ASN A 268 -9.53 -6.93 -2.23
C ASN A 268 -8.81 -8.26 -2.53
N VAL A 269 -9.22 -9.36 -1.89
CA VAL A 269 -8.69 -10.71 -2.17
C VAL A 269 -9.85 -11.57 -2.62
N ILE A 270 -9.89 -11.84 -3.92
CA ILE A 270 -11.05 -12.39 -4.65
C ILE A 270 -10.61 -13.52 -5.58
N ALA A 271 -11.56 -14.37 -5.96
CA ALA A 271 -11.33 -15.43 -6.93
C ALA A 271 -11.65 -14.97 -8.36
N TYR A 272 -10.74 -15.25 -9.31
CA TYR A 272 -10.98 -15.02 -10.73
C TYR A 272 -11.95 -16.07 -11.31
N ASP A 273 -12.88 -15.65 -12.17
CA ASP A 273 -13.96 -16.52 -12.65
C ASP A 273 -13.47 -17.74 -13.45
N HIS A 274 -12.43 -17.57 -14.26
CA HIS A 274 -11.93 -18.61 -15.16
C HIS A 274 -11.23 -19.77 -14.43
N SER A 275 -10.81 -19.58 -13.18
CA SER A 275 -10.06 -20.56 -12.39
C SER A 275 -10.66 -20.79 -11.01
N ARG A 276 -11.84 -20.24 -10.71
CA ARG A 276 -12.49 -20.42 -9.40
C ARG A 276 -12.92 -21.88 -9.22
N VAL A 277 -12.89 -22.32 -7.97
CA VAL A 277 -13.55 -23.59 -7.59
C VAL A 277 -15.06 -23.36 -7.60
N ILE A 278 -15.80 -24.26 -8.25
CA ILE A 278 -17.27 -24.22 -8.34
C ILE A 278 -17.82 -25.32 -7.44
N LEU A 279 -18.54 -24.94 -6.39
CA LEU A 279 -19.20 -25.91 -5.51
C LEU A 279 -20.45 -26.48 -6.20
N PRO A 280 -20.87 -27.71 -5.86
CA PRO A 280 -22.18 -28.21 -6.24
C PRO A 280 -23.26 -27.23 -5.77
N PRO A 281 -24.19 -26.81 -6.63
CA PRO A 281 -25.24 -25.87 -6.26
C PRO A 281 -26.18 -26.47 -5.22
N ASP A 282 -26.56 -25.65 -4.23
CA ASP A 282 -27.52 -25.96 -3.16
C ASP A 282 -28.62 -24.87 -3.11
N GLU A 283 -29.61 -25.00 -2.22
CA GLU A 283 -30.70 -24.03 -2.07
C GLU A 283 -30.17 -22.63 -1.70
N GLY A 284 -30.38 -21.67 -2.60
CA GLY A 284 -30.06 -20.25 -2.39
C GLY A 284 -29.03 -19.70 -3.37
N ASP A 285 -29.17 -18.40 -3.70
CA ASP A 285 -28.29 -17.73 -4.65
C ASP A 285 -26.83 -17.69 -4.16
N GLY A 286 -25.89 -17.99 -5.07
CA GLY A 286 -24.46 -18.01 -4.77
C GLY A 286 -23.98 -19.19 -3.93
N SER A 287 -24.76 -20.27 -3.79
CA SER A 287 -24.35 -21.51 -3.13
C SER A 287 -23.14 -22.19 -3.80
N ASP A 288 -22.93 -21.93 -5.09
CA ASP A 288 -21.79 -22.43 -5.88
C ASP A 288 -20.46 -21.72 -5.59
N TYR A 289 -20.49 -20.64 -4.80
CA TYR A 289 -19.35 -19.75 -4.62
C TYR A 289 -18.53 -20.05 -3.36
N ILE A 290 -17.22 -20.20 -3.58
CA ILE A 290 -16.17 -20.15 -2.56
C ILE A 290 -15.00 -19.30 -3.09
N ASN A 291 -14.38 -18.51 -2.23
CA ASN A 291 -13.18 -17.75 -2.58
C ASN A 291 -11.95 -18.69 -2.62
N ALA A 292 -11.79 -19.38 -3.76
CA ALA A 292 -10.68 -20.29 -4.03
C ALA A 292 -10.43 -20.41 -5.55
N ASN A 293 -9.18 -20.64 -5.95
CA ASN A 293 -8.75 -20.92 -7.32
C ASN A 293 -7.93 -22.23 -7.36
N TYR A 294 -7.92 -22.93 -8.51
CA TYR A 294 -7.13 -24.16 -8.74
C TYR A 294 -5.62 -23.93 -8.79
#